data_AF-A0A0S7EWP0-F1
#
_entry.id   AF-A0A0S7EWP0-F1
#
_cell.length_a   1.000
_cell.length_b   1.000
_cell.length_c   1.000
_cell.angle_alpha   90.00
_cell.angle_beta   90.00
_cell.angle_gamma   90.00
#
_symmetry.space_group_name_H-M   'P 1'
#
loop_
_entity.id
_entity.type
_entity.pdbx_description
1 polymer ?
#
loop_
_entity_poly.entity_id
_entity_poly.type
_entity_poly.pdbx_seq_one_letter_code
_entity_poly.pdbx_strand_id
1 'polypeptide(L)'
;RPGFWLQVIVCILLFCVTPAALHPQCLDFKPPFRPDTDLEFCIMYREFGCCDGQKDQELMARYYRIMENLTERGHKNCAGFVLELLCQECSPFAAHLFDAEDPTTPLRTIPGLCPDYCSQFWNQCHPIIPFLSDHPPLNQAKDDQNRFCKLL
;
A
#
# COMPACT_ATOMS: atom_id res chain seq x y z
N ARG A 1 12.30 -28.99 47.03
CA ARG A 1 11.66 -27.70 47.40
C ARG A 1 10.75 -27.29 46.24
N PRO A 2 9.42 -27.20 46.44
CA PRO A 2 8.45 -26.98 45.35
C PRO A 2 8.66 -25.68 44.56
N GLY A 3 9.35 -24.68 45.13
CA GLY A 3 9.66 -23.42 44.45
C GLY A 3 10.65 -23.53 43.28
N PHE A 4 11.58 -24.51 43.29
CA PHE A 4 12.59 -24.63 42.24
C PHE A 4 11.97 -25.04 40.89
N TRP A 5 11.03 -25.99 40.92
CA TRP A 5 10.31 -26.42 39.72
C TRP A 5 9.41 -25.32 39.17
N LEU A 6 8.77 -24.54 40.04
CA LEU A 6 7.96 -23.39 39.63
C LEU A 6 8.82 -22.33 38.92
N GLN A 7 10.02 -22.07 39.45
CA GLN A 7 10.98 -21.12 38.87
C GLN A 7 11.48 -21.58 37.50
N VAL A 8 11.79 -22.87 37.35
CA VAL A 8 12.21 -23.44 36.07
C VAL A 8 11.10 -23.35 35.03
N ILE A 9 9.85 -23.67 35.41
CA ILE A 9 8.69 -23.58 34.50
C ILE A 9 8.45 -22.13 34.05
N VAL A 10 8.52 -21.15 34.97
CA VAL A 10 8.37 -19.72 34.64
C VAL A 10 9.48 -19.25 33.71
N CYS A 11 10.73 -19.66 33.94
CA CYS A 11 11.85 -19.33 33.05
C CYS A 11 11.69 -19.92 31.64
N ILE A 12 11.18 -21.15 31.52
CA ILE A 12 10.90 -21.76 30.22
C ILE A 12 9.79 -21.01 29.48
N LEU A 13 8.70 -20.66 30.15
CA LEU A 13 7.59 -19.92 29.56
C LEU A 13 8.02 -18.52 29.05
N LEU A 14 8.91 -17.84 29.78
CA LEU A 14 9.47 -16.56 29.35
C LEU A 14 10.39 -16.68 28.12
N PHE A 15 11.08 -17.82 27.95
CA PHE A 15 11.94 -18.09 26.79
C PHE A 15 11.18 -18.60 25.56
N CYS A 16 9.96 -19.10 25.74
CA CYS A 16 9.10 -19.62 24.65
C CYS A 16 8.27 -18.55 23.95
N VAL A 17 8.41 -17.27 24.31
CA VAL A 17 7.74 -16.18 23.59
C VAL A 17 8.52 -15.91 22.31
N THR A 18 8.23 -16.67 21.25
CA THR A 18 8.72 -16.36 19.91
C THR A 18 8.14 -15.00 19.51
N PRO A 19 8.95 -14.02 19.09
CA PRO A 19 8.40 -12.77 18.57
C PRO A 19 7.50 -13.10 17.39
N ALA A 20 6.23 -12.73 17.49
CA ALA A 20 5.31 -12.78 16.36
C ALA A 20 5.77 -11.71 15.36
N ALA A 21 6.40 -12.13 14.27
CA ALA A 21 6.65 -11.23 13.15
C ALA A 21 5.30 -10.96 12.49
N LEU A 22 4.91 -9.68 12.36
CA LEU A 22 3.89 -9.28 11.41
C LEU A 22 4.42 -9.66 10.03
N HIS A 23 3.78 -10.64 9.40
CA HIS A 23 4.20 -11.13 8.10
C HIS A 23 3.69 -10.16 7.03
N PRO A 24 4.47 -9.94 5.95
CA PRO A 24 3.97 -9.29 4.75
C PRO A 24 2.64 -9.95 4.31
N GLN A 25 1.65 -9.13 3.95
CA GLN A 25 0.30 -9.59 3.64
C GLN A 25 -0.28 -8.77 2.48
N CYS A 26 -0.95 -9.46 1.56
CA CYS A 26 -1.69 -8.89 0.43
C CYS A 26 -3.11 -8.47 0.82
N LEU A 27 -3.77 -7.68 -0.03
CA LEU A 27 -5.15 -7.19 0.23
C LEU A 27 -6.21 -8.31 0.34
N ASP A 28 -5.90 -9.52 -0.12
CA ASP A 28 -6.75 -10.71 0.01
C ASP A 28 -6.38 -11.60 1.22
N PHE A 29 -5.60 -11.04 2.17
CA PHE A 29 -5.08 -11.69 3.38
C PHE A 29 -4.10 -12.84 3.13
N LYS A 30 -3.70 -13.08 1.88
CA LYS A 30 -2.71 -14.12 1.52
C LYS A 30 -1.28 -13.60 1.64
N PRO A 31 -0.30 -14.51 1.75
CA PRO A 31 1.10 -14.13 1.68
C PRO A 31 1.46 -13.63 0.27
N PRO A 32 2.43 -12.71 0.16
CA PRO A 32 3.04 -12.37 -1.12
C PRO A 32 3.70 -13.58 -1.76
N PHE A 33 3.76 -13.56 -3.09
CA PHE A 33 4.25 -14.65 -3.91
C PHE A 33 5.16 -14.12 -5.01
N ARG A 34 5.85 -15.06 -5.69
CA ARG A 34 6.49 -14.79 -6.98
C ARG A 34 5.46 -15.08 -8.06
N PRO A 35 5.12 -14.12 -8.95
CA PRO A 35 4.19 -14.34 -10.05
C PRO A 35 4.65 -15.49 -10.97
N ASP A 36 3.69 -16.27 -11.47
CA ASP A 36 3.98 -17.37 -12.43
C ASP A 36 4.41 -16.83 -13.80
N THR A 37 3.93 -15.64 -14.16
CA THR A 37 4.30 -14.89 -15.37
C THR A 37 4.91 -13.57 -14.96
N ASP A 38 5.97 -13.14 -15.65
CA ASP A 38 6.59 -11.84 -15.39
C ASP A 38 5.57 -10.69 -15.56
N LEU A 39 5.67 -9.70 -14.67
CA LEU A 39 4.87 -8.48 -14.73
C LEU A 39 5.44 -7.54 -15.81
N GLU A 40 4.57 -6.85 -16.54
CA GLU A 40 4.95 -5.91 -17.61
C GLU A 40 4.89 -4.46 -17.12
N PHE A 41 4.02 -4.16 -16.15
CA PHE A 41 3.75 -2.81 -15.68
C PHE A 41 4.38 -2.53 -14.32
N CYS A 42 3.95 -3.22 -13.26
CA CYS A 42 4.47 -3.09 -11.90
C CYS A 42 5.74 -3.93 -11.69
N ILE A 43 6.71 -3.78 -12.59
CA ILE A 43 7.93 -4.62 -12.68
C ILE A 43 8.77 -4.65 -11.40
N MET A 44 8.64 -3.65 -10.53
CA MET A 44 9.34 -3.61 -9.24
C MET A 44 8.92 -4.73 -8.28
N TYR A 45 7.77 -5.37 -8.52
CA TYR A 45 7.23 -6.45 -7.68
C TYR A 45 7.32 -7.85 -8.33
N ARG A 46 8.05 -8.00 -9.44
CA ARG A 46 8.13 -9.26 -10.20
C ARG A 46 8.76 -10.45 -9.46
N GLU A 47 9.58 -10.19 -8.43
CA GLU A 47 10.26 -11.27 -7.69
C GLU A 47 9.52 -11.65 -6.40
N PHE A 48 8.81 -10.68 -5.80
CA PHE A 48 8.11 -10.83 -4.53
C PHE A 48 7.07 -9.71 -4.36
N GLY A 49 5.78 -10.08 -4.45
CA GLY A 49 4.69 -9.12 -4.41
C GLY A 49 3.31 -9.78 -4.33
N CYS A 50 2.27 -9.00 -4.61
CA CYS A 50 0.86 -9.39 -4.46
C CYS A 50 0.07 -9.44 -5.77
N CYS A 51 0.73 -9.32 -6.91
CA CYS A 51 0.08 -9.27 -8.22
C CYS A 51 0.48 -10.45 -9.09
N ASP A 52 -0.50 -10.97 -9.83
CA ASP A 52 -0.27 -11.81 -11.00
C ASP A 52 -0.38 -10.97 -12.29
N GLY A 53 -0.24 -11.61 -13.45
CA GLY A 53 -0.34 -10.93 -14.74
C GLY A 53 -1.72 -10.29 -14.99
N GLN A 54 -2.82 -10.85 -14.45
CA GLN A 54 -4.14 -10.25 -14.61
C GLN A 54 -4.22 -8.93 -13.82
N LYS A 55 -3.83 -8.96 -12.55
CA LYS A 55 -3.84 -7.76 -11.70
C LYS A 55 -2.94 -6.67 -12.24
N ASP A 56 -1.78 -7.03 -12.79
CA ASP A 56 -0.84 -6.09 -13.43
C ASP A 56 -1.46 -5.39 -14.65
N GLN A 57 -2.18 -6.14 -15.50
CA GLN A 57 -2.91 -5.56 -16.64
C GLN A 57 -4.06 -4.64 -16.21
N GLU A 58 -4.78 -4.99 -15.13
CA GLU A 58 -5.83 -4.13 -14.56
C GLU A 58 -5.25 -2.80 -14.07
N LEU A 59 -4.11 -2.83 -13.38
CA LEU A 59 -3.41 -1.64 -12.91
C LEU A 59 -2.87 -0.79 -14.07
N MET A 60 -2.32 -1.43 -15.10
CA MET A 60 -1.87 -0.77 -16.33
C MET A 60 -3.04 -0.05 -17.03
N ALA A 61 -4.20 -0.70 -17.16
CA ALA A 61 -5.39 -0.08 -17.76
C ALA A 61 -5.88 1.11 -16.93
N ARG A 62 -5.90 0.98 -15.59
CA ARG A 62 -6.27 2.07 -14.67
C ARG A 62 -5.31 3.25 -14.78
N TYR A 63 -4.01 3.00 -14.92
CA TYR A 63 -2.99 4.02 -15.13
C TYR A 63 -3.31 4.86 -16.37
N TYR A 64 -3.47 4.22 -17.53
CA TYR A 64 -3.74 4.95 -18.78
C TYR A 64 -5.03 5.78 -18.69
N ARG A 65 -6.09 5.23 -18.11
CA ARG A 65 -7.35 5.96 -17.88
C ARG A 65 -7.15 7.21 -17.02
N ILE A 66 -6.32 7.16 -15.98
CA ILE A 66 -6.02 8.32 -15.14
C ILE A 66 -5.20 9.34 -15.93
N MET A 67 -4.16 8.89 -16.61
CA MET A 67 -3.23 9.74 -17.34
C MET A 67 -3.90 10.50 -18.50
N GLU A 68 -4.93 9.94 -19.14
CA GLU A 68 -5.73 10.63 -20.18
C GLU A 68 -6.36 11.95 -19.71
N ASN A 69 -6.54 12.14 -18.39
CA ASN A 69 -7.09 13.38 -17.81
C ASN A 69 -6.04 14.48 -17.58
N LEU A 70 -4.77 14.21 -17.92
CA LEU A 70 -3.65 15.13 -17.65
C LEU A 70 -3.19 15.90 -18.89
N THR A 71 -2.79 17.15 -18.68
CA THR A 71 -2.02 17.90 -19.67
C THR A 71 -0.62 17.30 -19.87
N GLU A 72 0.10 17.69 -20.93
CA GLU A 72 1.48 17.24 -21.15
C GLU A 72 2.41 17.57 -19.97
N ARG A 73 2.23 18.75 -19.35
CA ARG A 73 2.96 19.12 -18.13
C ARG A 73 2.57 18.24 -16.95
N GLY A 74 1.28 17.95 -16.80
CA GLY A 74 0.78 17.03 -15.78
C GLY A 74 1.37 15.63 -15.94
N HIS A 75 1.46 15.12 -17.18
CA HIS A 75 2.11 13.84 -17.47
C HIS A 75 3.56 13.82 -16.98
N LYS A 76 4.36 14.82 -17.35
CA LYS A 76 5.79 14.89 -16.97
C LYS A 76 6.02 14.88 -15.46
N ASN A 77 5.11 15.48 -14.70
CA ASN A 77 5.25 15.61 -13.25
C ASN A 77 4.61 14.45 -12.48
N CYS A 78 3.53 13.86 -13.00
CA CYS A 78 2.69 12.93 -12.23
C CYS A 78 2.79 11.47 -12.65
N ALA A 79 3.30 11.17 -13.84
CA ALA A 79 3.38 9.80 -14.33
C ALA A 79 4.06 8.84 -13.34
N GLY A 80 5.17 9.27 -12.72
CA GLY A 80 5.88 8.47 -11.73
C GLY A 80 5.05 8.23 -10.47
N PHE A 81 4.45 9.28 -9.91
CA PHE A 81 3.59 9.15 -8.73
C PHE A 81 2.38 8.24 -8.98
N VAL A 82 1.69 8.38 -10.11
CA VAL A 82 0.52 7.54 -10.42
C VAL A 82 0.94 6.09 -10.56
N LEU A 83 2.06 5.80 -11.24
CA LEU A 83 2.61 4.46 -11.35
C LEU A 83 2.91 3.87 -9.96
N GLU A 84 3.66 4.60 -9.13
CA GLU A 84 4.07 4.14 -7.80
C GLU A 84 2.88 3.89 -6.86
N LEU A 85 1.89 4.80 -6.86
CA LEU A 85 0.67 4.67 -6.04
C LEU A 85 -0.19 3.48 -6.46
N LEU A 86 -0.41 3.27 -7.76
CA LEU A 86 -1.18 2.13 -8.26
C LEU A 86 -0.47 0.81 -8.00
N CYS A 87 0.84 0.76 -8.22
CA CYS A 87 1.63 -0.44 -7.99
C CYS A 87 1.78 -0.80 -6.51
N GLN A 88 1.41 0.06 -5.55
CA GLN A 88 1.35 -0.35 -4.13
C GLN A 88 0.36 -1.49 -3.88
N GLU A 89 -0.64 -1.70 -4.75
CA GLU A 89 -1.50 -2.89 -4.68
C GLU A 89 -0.72 -4.20 -4.88
N CYS A 90 0.46 -4.13 -5.54
CA CYS A 90 1.38 -5.26 -5.73
C CYS A 90 2.47 -5.36 -4.65
N SER A 91 2.53 -4.41 -3.72
CA SER A 91 3.51 -4.41 -2.64
C SER A 91 3.34 -5.64 -1.74
N PRO A 92 4.42 -6.30 -1.29
CA PRO A 92 4.30 -7.38 -0.31
C PRO A 92 3.69 -6.91 1.03
N PHE A 93 3.65 -5.59 1.27
CA PHE A 93 3.02 -4.97 2.44
C PHE A 93 1.71 -4.27 2.10
N ALA A 94 1.03 -4.65 1.01
CA ALA A 94 -0.19 -3.97 0.55
C ALA A 94 -1.27 -3.89 1.63
N ALA A 95 -1.49 -4.95 2.42
CA ALA A 95 -2.47 -4.91 3.52
C ALA A 95 -2.16 -3.78 4.50
N HIS A 96 -0.91 -3.63 4.93
CA HIS A 96 -0.52 -2.56 5.84
C HIS A 96 -0.66 -1.17 5.19
N LEU A 97 -0.24 -1.02 3.93
CA LEU A 97 -0.28 0.26 3.23
C LEU A 97 -1.71 0.77 3.00
N PHE A 98 -2.69 -0.12 2.90
CA PHE A 98 -4.10 0.24 2.67
C PHE A 98 -4.99 0.05 3.91
N ASP A 99 -4.40 -0.13 5.10
CA ASP A 99 -5.08 -0.44 6.37
C ASP A 99 -6.05 -1.63 6.29
N ALA A 100 -5.66 -2.66 5.55
CA ALA A 100 -6.42 -3.89 5.28
C ALA A 100 -5.86 -5.12 6.03
N GLU A 101 -5.10 -4.93 7.11
CA GLU A 101 -4.58 -6.03 7.94
C GLU A 101 -5.70 -6.74 8.72
N ASP A 102 -6.82 -6.06 8.96
CA ASP A 102 -8.00 -6.60 9.61
C ASP A 102 -9.27 -6.34 8.78
N PRO A 103 -10.26 -7.24 8.81
CA PRO A 103 -11.47 -7.11 8.01
C PRO A 103 -12.47 -6.06 8.52
N THR A 104 -12.21 -5.44 9.67
CA THR A 104 -13.10 -4.44 10.29
C THR A 104 -12.72 -3.00 9.94
N THR A 105 -11.48 -2.79 9.50
CA THR A 105 -10.99 -1.50 9.04
C THR A 105 -11.41 -1.25 7.58
N PRO A 106 -12.02 -0.09 7.26
CA PRO A 106 -12.35 0.24 5.88
C PRO A 106 -11.09 0.37 5.02
N LEU A 107 -11.09 -0.32 3.88
CA LEU A 107 -9.98 -0.30 2.93
C LEU A 107 -9.72 1.13 2.42
N ARG A 108 -8.48 1.59 2.52
CA ARG A 108 -8.06 2.85 1.90
C ARG A 108 -8.06 2.74 0.38
N THR A 109 -8.27 3.86 -0.29
CA THR A 109 -8.27 3.94 -1.77
C THR A 109 -6.97 4.48 -2.35
N ILE A 110 -6.17 5.15 -1.52
CA ILE A 110 -4.79 5.59 -1.78
C ILE A 110 -3.97 5.02 -0.60
N PRO A 111 -2.78 4.44 -0.85
CA PRO A 111 -1.96 3.91 0.23
C PRO A 111 -1.53 5.03 1.18
N GLY A 112 -1.29 4.69 2.44
CA GLY A 112 -0.67 5.60 3.40
C GLY A 112 0.68 6.07 2.89
N LEU A 113 0.95 7.37 3.02
CA LEU A 113 2.17 8.00 2.49
C LEU A 113 2.96 8.66 3.61
N CYS A 114 4.29 8.52 3.56
CA CYS A 114 5.15 9.32 4.44
C CYS A 114 4.90 10.82 4.23
N PRO A 115 4.93 11.66 5.28
CA PRO A 115 4.55 13.07 5.18
C PRO A 115 5.27 13.86 4.08
N ASP A 116 6.58 13.68 3.92
CA ASP A 116 7.38 14.37 2.90
C ASP A 116 7.03 13.91 1.48
N TYR A 117 6.78 12.62 1.31
CA TYR A 117 6.38 12.05 0.02
C TYR A 117 4.97 12.49 -0.35
N CYS A 118 4.03 12.48 0.60
CA CYS A 118 2.70 13.04 0.39
C CYS A 118 2.74 14.51 -0.01
N SER A 119 3.60 15.30 0.64
CA SER A 119 3.76 16.72 0.34
C SER A 119 4.26 16.93 -1.09
N GLN A 120 5.24 16.13 -1.54
CA GLN A 120 5.75 16.16 -2.91
C GLN A 120 4.70 15.74 -3.95
N PHE A 121 3.98 14.65 -3.67
CA PHE A 121 2.88 14.19 -4.51
C PHE A 121 1.81 15.28 -4.66
N TRP A 122 1.34 15.85 -3.55
CA TRP A 122 0.29 16.87 -3.55
C TRP A 122 0.71 18.12 -4.34
N ASN A 123 1.94 18.61 -4.12
CA ASN A 123 2.47 19.78 -4.81
C ASN A 123 2.49 19.62 -6.34
N GLN A 124 2.73 18.40 -6.82
CA GLN A 124 2.86 18.12 -8.25
C GLN A 124 1.54 17.64 -8.88
N CYS A 125 0.69 16.96 -8.10
CA CYS A 125 -0.35 16.08 -8.62
C CYS A 125 -1.70 16.17 -7.90
N HIS A 126 -1.95 17.11 -6.99
CA HIS A 126 -3.26 17.20 -6.34
C HIS A 126 -4.49 17.29 -7.31
N PRO A 127 -4.41 17.84 -8.55
CA PRO A 127 -5.57 17.85 -9.45
C PRO A 127 -6.03 16.46 -9.88
N ILE A 128 -5.19 15.42 -9.75
CA ILE A 128 -5.55 14.05 -10.15
C ILE A 128 -6.18 13.21 -9.05
N ILE A 129 -6.23 13.72 -7.81
CA ILE A 129 -6.81 13.01 -6.66
C ILE A 129 -8.21 12.44 -6.98
N PRO A 130 -9.14 13.17 -7.63
CA PRO A 130 -10.46 12.64 -7.98
C PRO A 130 -10.44 11.47 -8.99
N PHE A 131 -9.36 11.28 -9.74
CA PHE A 131 -9.21 10.15 -10.66
C PHE A 131 -8.51 8.95 -9.98
N LEU A 132 -7.78 9.19 -8.89
CA LEU A 132 -7.15 8.15 -8.08
C LEU A 132 -8.15 7.51 -7.11
N SER A 133 -9.07 8.30 -6.55
CA SER A 133 -9.99 7.85 -5.52
C SER A 133 -11.37 8.50 -5.61
N ASP A 134 -12.42 7.67 -5.47
CA ASP A 134 -13.80 8.12 -5.34
C ASP A 134 -14.17 8.48 -3.87
N HIS A 135 -13.23 8.39 -2.93
CA HIS A 135 -13.47 8.61 -1.51
C HIS A 135 -13.74 10.10 -1.20
N PRO A 136 -14.97 10.50 -0.80
CA PRO A 136 -15.35 11.91 -0.78
C PRO A 136 -14.49 12.79 0.14
N PRO A 137 -14.10 12.35 1.36
CA PRO A 137 -13.14 13.09 2.19
C PRO A 137 -11.81 13.46 1.52
N LEU A 138 -11.23 12.57 0.69
CA LEU A 138 -9.97 12.87 -0.03
C LEU A 138 -10.21 13.94 -1.09
N ASN A 139 -11.30 13.80 -1.86
CA ASN A 139 -11.66 14.75 -2.91
C ASN A 139 -11.99 16.15 -2.36
N GLN A 140 -12.63 16.22 -1.19
CA GLN A 140 -12.89 17.49 -0.48
C GLN A 140 -11.63 18.13 0.10
N ALA A 141 -10.59 17.34 0.39
CA ALA A 141 -9.32 17.81 0.90
C ALA A 141 -8.31 18.13 -0.21
N LYS A 142 -8.64 17.93 -1.50
CA LYS A 142 -7.66 18.00 -2.60
C LYS A 142 -6.89 19.33 -2.65
N ASP A 143 -7.50 20.44 -2.25
CA ASP A 143 -6.91 21.79 -2.30
C ASP A 143 -6.27 22.23 -0.96
N ASP A 144 -6.22 21.35 0.03
CA ASP A 144 -5.55 21.56 1.33
C ASP A 144 -4.57 20.41 1.61
N GLN A 145 -3.28 20.67 1.34
CA GLN A 145 -2.21 19.69 1.52
C GLN A 145 -2.20 19.05 2.90
N ASN A 146 -2.31 19.86 3.95
CA ASN A 146 -2.21 19.39 5.32
C ASN A 146 -3.41 18.51 5.69
N ARG A 147 -4.60 18.88 5.22
CA ARG A 147 -5.81 18.08 5.42
C ARG A 147 -5.74 16.79 4.61
N PHE A 148 -5.29 16.85 3.35
CA PHE A 148 -5.16 15.68 2.49
C PHE A 148 -4.16 14.67 3.06
N CYS A 149 -2.94 15.11 3.39
CA CYS A 149 -1.89 14.23 3.90
C CYS A 149 -2.16 13.68 5.31
N LYS A 150 -3.12 14.23 6.05
CA LYS A 150 -3.59 13.65 7.32
C LYS A 150 -4.64 12.55 7.14
N LEU A 151 -5.27 12.47 5.97
CA LEU A 151 -6.23 11.42 5.63
C LEU A 151 -5.54 10.18 5.06
N LEU A 152 -4.32 10.33 4.54
CA LEU A 152 -3.39 9.26 4.20
C LEU A 152 -2.53 8.90 5.41
#